data_AF-A0A0F0GY34-F1
#
_entry.id   AF-A0A0F0GY34-F1
#
_cell.length_a   1.000
_cell.length_b   1.000
_cell.length_c   1.000
_cell.angle_alpha   90.00
_cell.angle_beta   90.00
_cell.angle_gamma   90.00
#
_symmetry.space_group_name_H-M   'P 1'
#
loop_
_entity.id
_entity.type
_entity.pdbx_description
1 polymer ?
#
loop_
_entity_poly.entity_id
_entity_poly.type
_entity_poly.pdbx_seq_one_letter_code
_entity_poly.pdbx_strand_id
1 'polypeptide(L)'
;MAEILVNPQIAPLDQPVDIVVVGLKPGNEITVQLSTGDRASHAVFTADDRGVVDLTRHAPVDGSYRGVDPMGLFWSMERTGGKPSPMCLSVEGVGDRLLERLTVPEGVERVEVRENGLVGTLFAPEDDGAELPGVIVLGGSEGGLHESDAALLAAHGFVAFALGYFGMKDLPEHLVDIPLEYFGTAIEYLSERCGEIGVIGGSRGGELALLVAATFPQIRAVVSVVGSGVVTQGIGPGANLLQILQHDAASWTLKGEPLPYLPYYVGGELRSKIVNGEPVPLRLAFDTSDGIPEDTEIRVENIVGGVLLISSGHDDGWPSTELSDVAMRRLKDHEHPFPFEHVVYPEAGHLIAAPPYRPATEVTYPGPGVTFSGGGVPQATAHAQANAWKRTVEFLQEQLGT
;
A
#
# COMPACT_ATOMS: atom_id res chain seq x y z
N MET A 1 15.83 39.38 0.49
CA MET A 1 16.57 38.29 1.16
C MET A 1 16.04 36.99 0.60
N ALA A 2 16.87 35.95 0.54
CA ALA A 2 16.40 34.64 0.10
C ALA A 2 15.39 34.08 1.11
N GLU A 3 14.41 33.33 0.63
CA GLU A 3 13.33 32.78 1.46
C GLU A 3 12.88 31.41 0.95
N ILE A 4 12.52 30.52 1.88
CA ILE A 4 11.92 29.20 1.60
C ILE A 4 10.41 29.32 1.75
N LEU A 5 9.70 29.06 0.66
CA LEU A 5 8.25 28.99 0.58
C LEU A 5 7.84 27.52 0.46
N VAL A 6 6.94 27.10 1.35
CA VAL A 6 6.40 25.73 1.38
C VAL A 6 4.89 25.82 1.37
N ASN A 7 4.24 25.09 0.48
CA ASN A 7 2.79 25.06 0.41
C ASN A 7 2.25 23.65 0.12
N PRO A 8 1.47 23.05 1.02
CA PRO A 8 1.24 23.45 2.42
C PRO A 8 2.40 23.02 3.34
N GLN A 9 2.57 23.69 4.48
CA GLN A 9 3.60 23.33 5.47
C GLN A 9 3.18 22.14 6.37
N ILE A 10 1.88 22.02 6.64
CA ILE A 10 1.24 20.91 7.34
C ILE A 10 0.27 20.29 6.33
N ALA A 11 0.39 18.99 6.06
CA ALA A 11 -0.50 18.30 5.13
C ALA A 11 -0.69 16.82 5.48
N PRO A 12 -1.82 16.22 5.10
CA PRO A 12 -1.97 14.78 5.00
C PRO A 12 -0.79 14.12 4.27
N LEU A 13 -0.42 12.92 4.70
CA LEU A 13 0.71 12.18 4.17
C LEU A 13 0.62 11.94 2.66
N ASP A 14 -0.58 11.87 2.09
CA ASP A 14 -0.84 11.61 0.68
C ASP A 14 -1.05 12.86 -0.18
N GLN A 15 -0.92 14.06 0.39
CA GLN A 15 -0.99 15.32 -0.34
C GLN A 15 0.42 15.83 -0.70
N PRO A 16 0.73 16.17 -1.97
CA PRO A 16 2.04 16.70 -2.33
C PRO A 16 2.34 18.06 -1.67
N VAL A 17 3.63 18.40 -1.56
CA VAL A 17 4.12 19.66 -1.00
C VAL A 17 4.94 20.41 -2.03
N ASP A 18 4.55 21.65 -2.33
CA ASP A 18 5.31 22.52 -3.22
C ASP A 18 6.40 23.25 -2.43
N ILE A 19 7.64 23.17 -2.93
CA ILE A 19 8.81 23.81 -2.33
C ILE A 19 9.43 24.77 -3.34
N VAL A 20 9.49 26.06 -2.96
CA VAL A 20 10.08 27.12 -3.79
C VAL A 20 11.04 27.95 -2.94
N VAL A 21 12.24 28.20 -3.45
CA VAL A 21 13.21 29.12 -2.86
C VAL A 21 13.31 30.36 -3.75
N VAL A 22 13.05 31.53 -3.18
CA VAL A 22 13.03 32.81 -3.91
C VAL A 22 14.10 33.75 -3.40
N GLY A 23 14.41 34.80 -4.17
CA GLY A 23 15.33 35.86 -3.74
C GLY A 23 16.81 35.44 -3.75
N LEU A 24 17.14 34.40 -4.51
CA LEU A 24 18.50 33.95 -4.75
C LEU A 24 19.19 34.85 -5.78
N LYS A 25 20.52 34.76 -5.88
CA LYS A 25 21.25 35.33 -7.01
C LYS A 25 21.03 34.43 -8.24
N PRO A 26 20.69 34.98 -9.42
CA PRO A 26 20.56 34.18 -10.65
C PRO A 26 21.80 33.33 -10.94
N GLY A 27 21.60 32.09 -11.35
CA GLY A 27 22.65 31.11 -11.62
C GLY A 27 23.37 30.58 -10.37
N ASN A 28 22.96 30.97 -9.17
CA ASN A 28 23.52 30.44 -7.94
C ASN A 28 23.05 29.00 -7.71
N GLU A 29 23.96 28.13 -7.31
CA GLU A 29 23.63 26.78 -6.86
C GLU A 29 23.27 26.79 -5.37
N ILE A 30 22.23 26.05 -5.01
CA ILE A 30 21.81 25.83 -3.62
C ILE A 30 21.61 24.34 -3.36
N THR A 31 21.94 23.90 -2.15
CA THR A 31 21.59 22.57 -1.66
C THR A 31 20.31 22.66 -0.85
N VAL A 32 19.31 21.87 -1.23
CA VAL A 32 18.06 21.66 -0.49
C VAL A 32 18.13 20.27 0.12
N GLN A 33 17.99 20.18 1.45
CA GLN A 33 18.05 18.94 2.20
C GLN A 33 16.73 18.72 2.94
N LEU A 34 16.23 17.49 2.96
CA LEU A 34 15.10 17.08 3.79
C LEU A 34 15.56 15.98 4.74
N SER A 35 15.21 16.09 6.02
CA SER A 35 15.68 15.16 7.07
C SER A 35 14.60 14.86 8.10
N THR A 36 14.51 13.60 8.52
CA THR A 36 13.75 13.15 9.71
C THR A 36 14.70 12.72 10.83
N GLY A 37 15.98 13.11 10.76
CA GLY A 37 17.01 12.75 11.73
C GLY A 37 17.56 11.34 11.50
N ASP A 38 16.71 10.33 11.48
CA ASP A 38 17.06 8.93 11.14
C ASP A 38 17.20 8.69 9.64
N ARG A 39 16.65 9.59 8.82
CA ARG A 39 16.74 9.58 7.36
C ARG A 39 16.98 10.96 6.79
N ALA A 40 17.61 11.02 5.62
CA ALA A 40 17.80 12.27 4.89
C ALA A 40 17.94 12.06 3.37
N SER A 41 17.60 13.10 2.61
CA SER A 41 17.88 13.26 1.19
C SER A 41 18.39 14.67 0.92
N HIS A 42 19.07 14.88 -0.19
CA HIS A 42 19.47 16.22 -0.63
C HIS A 42 19.41 16.34 -2.15
N ALA A 43 19.29 17.57 -2.63
CA ALA A 43 19.32 17.88 -4.04
C ALA A 43 19.90 19.27 -4.28
N VAL A 44 20.76 19.40 -5.29
CA VAL A 44 21.41 20.66 -5.68
C VAL A 44 20.67 21.25 -6.86
N PHE A 45 20.31 22.52 -6.79
CA PHE A 45 19.57 23.23 -7.85
C PHE A 45 20.28 24.52 -8.25
N THR A 46 20.15 24.89 -9.51
CA THR A 46 20.57 26.20 -10.02
C THR A 46 19.37 27.16 -10.07
N ALA A 47 19.51 28.34 -9.48
CA ALA A 47 18.49 29.38 -9.53
C ALA A 47 18.30 29.93 -10.95
N ASP A 48 17.05 30.13 -11.36
CA ASP A 48 16.70 30.72 -12.67
C ASP A 48 17.14 32.20 -12.79
N ASP A 49 16.90 32.81 -13.96
CA ASP A 49 17.24 34.21 -14.22
C ASP A 49 16.54 35.21 -13.29
N ARG A 50 15.49 34.76 -12.57
CA ARG A 50 14.75 35.55 -11.58
C ARG A 50 15.20 35.26 -10.14
N GLY A 51 16.20 34.39 -9.95
CA GLY A 51 16.68 34.00 -8.64
C GLY A 51 15.72 33.05 -7.91
N VAL A 52 15.06 32.15 -8.66
CA VAL A 52 14.08 31.19 -8.14
C VAL A 52 14.55 29.75 -8.38
N VAL A 53 14.40 28.92 -7.35
CA VAL A 53 14.41 27.45 -7.46
C VAL A 53 13.01 26.94 -7.11
N ASP A 54 12.32 26.32 -8.06
CA ASP A 54 10.98 25.75 -7.88
C ASP A 54 11.08 24.24 -8.14
N LEU A 55 10.93 23.41 -7.09
CA LEU A 55 11.09 21.96 -7.19
C LEU A 55 10.02 21.31 -8.08
N THR A 56 8.93 22.01 -8.38
CA THR A 56 7.88 21.54 -9.31
C THR A 56 8.26 21.74 -10.78
N ARG A 57 9.32 22.50 -11.06
CA ARG A 57 9.70 22.91 -12.43
C ARG A 57 11.17 22.67 -12.75
N HIS A 58 12.04 22.72 -11.75
CA HIS A 58 13.48 22.63 -11.93
C HIS A 58 13.94 21.24 -11.52
N ALA A 59 14.73 20.59 -12.39
CA ALA A 59 15.41 19.36 -12.05
C ALA A 59 16.68 19.69 -11.24
N PRO A 60 17.05 18.86 -10.26
CA PRO A 60 18.32 19.00 -9.60
C PRO A 60 19.47 18.68 -10.56
N VAL A 61 20.59 19.38 -10.39
CA VAL A 61 21.83 19.12 -11.11
C VAL A 61 22.63 17.99 -10.48
N ASP A 62 22.44 17.75 -9.17
CA ASP A 62 23.05 16.66 -8.41
C ASP A 62 22.20 16.29 -7.17
N GLY A 63 22.45 15.12 -6.58
CA GLY A 63 21.85 14.68 -5.31
C GLY A 63 21.14 13.33 -5.35
N SER A 64 20.22 13.13 -4.41
CA SER A 64 19.52 11.87 -4.11
C SER A 64 18.53 11.43 -5.19
N TYR A 65 18.12 12.31 -6.11
CA TYR A 65 17.21 11.98 -7.21
C TYR A 65 17.52 12.82 -8.47
N ARG A 66 16.88 12.46 -9.59
CA ARG A 66 17.06 13.13 -10.89
C ARG A 66 15.70 13.43 -11.53
N GLY A 67 15.71 14.43 -12.42
CA GLY A 67 14.50 14.89 -13.13
C GLY A 67 13.66 15.86 -12.30
N VAL A 68 12.61 16.41 -12.90
CA VAL A 68 11.66 17.27 -12.19
C VAL A 68 10.73 16.38 -11.40
N ASP A 69 10.86 16.41 -10.07
CA ASP A 69 10.04 15.61 -9.15
C ASP A 69 9.79 16.41 -7.86
N PRO A 70 8.59 16.99 -7.68
CA PRO A 70 8.25 17.77 -6.49
C PRO A 70 8.44 17.00 -5.18
N MET A 71 8.20 15.68 -5.21
CA MET A 71 8.29 14.81 -4.05
C MET A 71 9.60 14.02 -4.01
N GLY A 72 10.56 14.38 -4.88
CA GLY A 72 11.88 13.78 -5.00
C GLY A 72 12.61 13.65 -3.67
N LEU A 73 12.63 14.72 -2.87
CA LEU A 73 13.27 14.72 -1.55
C LEU A 73 12.59 13.76 -0.55
N PHE A 74 11.28 13.50 -0.69
CA PHE A 74 10.54 12.68 0.27
C PHE A 74 10.78 11.19 0.04
N TRP A 75 10.65 10.73 -1.21
CA TRP A 75 10.82 9.32 -1.51
C TRP A 75 12.30 8.90 -1.54
N SER A 76 13.23 9.81 -1.86
CA SER A 76 14.66 9.49 -1.99
C SER A 76 15.45 9.53 -0.67
N MET A 77 14.79 9.65 0.49
CA MET A 77 15.48 9.62 1.78
C MET A 77 16.16 8.28 2.05
N GLU A 78 17.38 8.30 2.53
CA GLU A 78 18.15 7.12 2.95
C GLU A 78 18.44 7.17 4.46
N ARG A 79 18.77 6.02 5.07
CA ARG A 79 19.12 5.96 6.50
C ARG A 79 20.41 6.70 6.79
N THR A 80 20.40 7.51 7.84
CA THR A 80 21.59 8.22 8.35
C THR A 80 22.28 7.48 9.50
N GLY A 81 21.59 6.51 10.12
CA GLY A 81 21.99 5.91 11.40
C GLY A 81 21.65 6.78 12.62
N GLY A 82 20.99 7.92 12.41
CA GLY A 82 20.53 8.83 13.47
C GLY A 82 19.27 8.36 14.19
N LYS A 83 18.78 9.19 15.11
CA LYS A 83 17.49 9.01 15.78
C LYS A 83 16.39 9.81 15.06
N PRO A 84 15.13 9.34 15.08
CA PRO A 84 14.03 10.11 14.52
C PRO A 84 13.91 11.50 15.16
N SER A 85 13.61 12.50 14.33
CA SER A 85 13.36 13.90 14.68
C SER A 85 12.24 14.47 13.81
N PRO A 86 11.66 15.63 14.16
CA PRO A 86 10.73 16.33 13.29
C PRO A 86 11.31 16.52 11.87
N MET A 87 10.44 16.43 10.86
CA MET A 87 10.84 16.60 9.47
C MET A 87 11.28 18.06 9.23
N CYS A 88 12.52 18.23 8.78
CA CYS A 88 13.12 19.54 8.57
C CYS A 88 13.63 19.66 7.14
N LEU A 89 13.20 20.71 6.45
CA LEU A 89 13.72 21.17 5.17
C LEU A 89 14.77 22.26 5.44
N SER A 90 15.99 22.04 5.01
CA SER A 90 17.11 22.98 5.17
C SER A 90 17.62 23.43 3.80
N VAL A 91 17.85 24.74 3.65
CA VAL A 91 18.46 25.31 2.44
C VAL A 91 19.70 26.10 2.83
N GLU A 92 20.84 25.70 2.27
CA GLU A 92 22.14 26.28 2.58
C GLU A 92 22.14 27.80 2.31
N GLY A 93 22.56 28.57 3.32
CA GLY A 93 22.59 30.04 3.23
C GLY A 93 21.23 30.75 3.31
N VAL A 94 20.12 30.01 3.47
CA VAL A 94 18.77 30.59 3.59
C VAL A 94 18.15 30.28 4.96
N GLY A 95 18.18 29.01 5.40
CA GLY A 95 17.68 28.60 6.72
C GLY A 95 16.86 27.32 6.68
N ASP A 96 16.03 27.13 7.71
CA ASP A 96 15.28 25.89 7.96
C ASP A 96 13.76 26.13 7.98
N ARG A 97 13.00 25.09 7.61
CA ARG A 97 11.54 25.01 7.71
C ARG A 97 11.14 23.62 8.21
N LEU A 98 10.30 23.57 9.24
CA LEU A 98 9.71 22.32 9.71
C LEU A 98 8.48 21.98 8.87
N LEU A 99 8.38 20.73 8.45
CA LEU A 99 7.25 20.18 7.72
C LEU A 99 6.51 19.18 8.59
N GLU A 100 5.20 19.12 8.45
CA GLU A 100 4.38 18.13 9.15
C GLU A 100 3.55 17.31 8.15
N ARG A 101 3.64 15.99 8.28
CA ARG A 101 2.99 15.00 7.42
C ARG A 101 2.04 14.17 8.27
N LEU A 102 0.76 14.47 8.20
CA LEU A 102 -0.26 13.89 9.07
C LEU A 102 -0.63 12.49 8.59
N THR A 103 -0.49 11.49 9.46
CA THR A 103 -1.00 10.13 9.21
C THR A 103 -2.47 9.98 9.61
N VAL A 104 -2.97 10.89 10.44
CA VAL A 104 -4.39 11.07 10.76
C VAL A 104 -4.68 12.54 10.51
N PRO A 105 -5.33 12.89 9.39
CA PRO A 105 -5.65 14.28 9.06
C PRO A 105 -6.57 14.96 10.08
N GLU A 106 -6.55 16.30 10.10
CA GLU A 106 -7.51 17.08 10.89
C GLU A 106 -8.94 16.84 10.38
N GLY A 107 -9.92 16.86 11.29
CA GLY A 107 -11.33 16.61 10.97
C GLY A 107 -11.67 15.13 10.72
N VAL A 108 -10.77 14.21 11.07
CA VAL A 108 -11.02 12.76 11.05
C VAL A 108 -11.19 12.23 12.47
N GLU A 109 -12.36 11.66 12.75
CA GLU A 109 -12.64 10.95 13.99
C GLU A 109 -12.06 9.54 13.96
N ARG A 110 -11.53 9.07 15.10
CA ARG A 110 -10.97 7.73 15.27
C ARG A 110 -11.70 6.99 16.39
N VAL A 111 -12.29 5.84 16.06
CA VAL A 111 -13.03 4.99 17.01
C VAL A 111 -12.47 3.57 16.99
N GLU A 112 -11.99 3.09 18.13
CA GLU A 112 -11.56 1.69 18.27
C GLU A 112 -12.80 0.77 18.34
N VAL A 113 -12.78 -0.33 17.58
CA VAL A 113 -13.90 -1.28 17.49
C VAL A 113 -13.50 -2.63 18.08
N ARG A 114 -14.22 -3.06 19.12
CA ARG A 114 -14.06 -4.36 19.82
C ARG A 114 -15.40 -5.08 20.02
N GLU A 115 -16.33 -4.87 19.09
CA GLU A 115 -17.71 -5.36 19.15
C GLU A 115 -17.89 -6.56 18.23
N ASN A 116 -18.80 -7.49 18.57
CA ASN A 116 -19.13 -8.66 17.74
C ASN A 116 -17.92 -9.54 17.37
N GLY A 117 -16.87 -9.53 18.19
CA GLY A 117 -15.61 -10.23 17.92
C GLY A 117 -14.69 -9.53 16.92
N LEU A 118 -15.09 -8.39 16.36
CA LEU A 118 -14.28 -7.58 15.46
C LEU A 118 -13.14 -6.90 16.23
N VAL A 119 -11.97 -6.85 15.61
CA VAL A 119 -10.82 -6.08 16.09
C VAL A 119 -10.41 -5.14 14.97
N GLY A 120 -10.72 -3.86 15.13
CA GLY A 120 -10.33 -2.84 14.16
C GLY A 120 -10.41 -1.43 14.71
N THR A 121 -10.26 -0.47 13.80
CA THR A 121 -10.38 0.96 14.08
C THR A 121 -11.15 1.61 12.93
N LEU A 122 -12.25 2.29 13.25
CA LEU A 122 -13.06 3.06 12.33
C LEU A 122 -12.53 4.50 12.27
N PHE A 123 -12.43 5.04 11.06
CA PHE A 123 -12.13 6.43 10.78
C PHE A 123 -13.26 7.02 9.94
N ALA A 124 -13.71 8.22 10.28
CA ALA A 124 -14.72 8.93 9.52
C ALA A 124 -14.44 10.44 9.55
N PRO A 125 -14.82 11.19 8.51
CA PRO A 125 -14.97 12.64 8.64
C PRO A 125 -15.84 13.01 9.85
N GLU A 126 -15.63 14.21 10.39
CA GLU A 126 -16.59 14.81 11.34
C GLU A 126 -18.01 14.73 10.76
N ASP A 127 -18.95 14.24 11.58
CA ASP A 127 -20.34 14.02 11.17
C ASP A 127 -21.03 15.36 10.87
N ASP A 128 -21.28 15.62 9.59
CA ASP A 128 -22.06 16.74 9.09
C ASP A 128 -23.50 16.33 8.68
N GLY A 129 -23.87 15.08 8.95
CA GLY A 129 -25.15 14.46 8.58
C GLY A 129 -25.20 13.88 7.16
N ALA A 130 -24.10 13.88 6.40
CA ALA A 130 -24.03 13.23 5.10
C ALA A 130 -23.92 11.70 5.21
N GLU A 131 -24.63 10.99 4.33
CA GLU A 131 -24.43 9.55 4.16
C GLU A 131 -23.19 9.32 3.28
N LEU A 132 -22.10 8.91 3.91
CA LEU A 132 -20.82 8.66 3.25
C LEU A 132 -20.67 7.18 2.88
N PRO A 133 -19.98 6.83 1.79
CA PRO A 133 -19.66 5.44 1.47
C PRO A 133 -18.66 4.85 2.47
N GLY A 134 -18.76 3.54 2.68
CA GLY A 134 -17.87 2.78 3.56
C GLY A 134 -16.73 2.10 2.82
N VAL A 135 -15.56 1.99 3.44
CA VAL A 135 -14.43 1.22 2.90
C VAL A 135 -13.82 0.33 3.98
N ILE A 136 -13.79 -0.98 3.77
CA ILE A 136 -13.01 -1.89 4.63
C ILE A 136 -11.56 -1.91 4.12
N VAL A 137 -10.61 -1.65 5.01
CA VAL A 137 -9.17 -1.65 4.72
C VAL A 137 -8.53 -2.90 5.34
N LEU A 138 -7.97 -3.75 4.49
CA LEU A 138 -7.38 -5.03 4.84
C LEU A 138 -5.86 -5.00 4.72
N GLY A 139 -5.17 -5.32 5.82
CA GLY A 139 -3.72 -5.46 5.85
C GLY A 139 -3.20 -6.67 5.06
N GLY A 140 -1.88 -6.78 4.92
CA GLY A 140 -1.18 -7.86 4.24
C GLY A 140 -0.71 -8.98 5.17
N SER A 141 0.43 -9.61 4.80
CA SER A 141 1.03 -10.73 5.55
C SER A 141 1.60 -10.36 6.91
N GLU A 142 1.75 -9.08 7.20
CA GLU A 142 2.19 -8.52 8.48
C GLU A 142 1.11 -8.52 9.57
N GLY A 143 -0.16 -8.73 9.19
CA GLY A 143 -1.30 -8.61 10.10
C GLY A 143 -1.47 -7.19 10.63
N GLY A 144 -2.12 -7.05 11.79
CA GLY A 144 -2.29 -5.74 12.42
C GLY A 144 -3.35 -4.85 11.74
N LEU A 145 -3.23 -3.53 11.97
CA LEU A 145 -4.20 -2.53 11.51
C LEU A 145 -3.53 -1.47 10.63
N HIS A 146 -4.10 -1.24 9.45
CA HIS A 146 -3.66 -0.20 8.51
C HIS A 146 -4.38 1.12 8.80
N GLU A 147 -4.15 1.66 10.01
CA GLU A 147 -4.86 2.84 10.50
C GLU A 147 -4.53 4.12 9.70
N SER A 148 -3.30 4.28 9.21
CA SER A 148 -2.94 5.46 8.40
C SER A 148 -3.70 5.48 7.08
N ASP A 149 -3.82 4.33 6.44
CA ASP A 149 -4.54 4.17 5.17
C ASP A 149 -6.03 4.49 5.35
N ALA A 150 -6.65 3.92 6.40
CA ALA A 150 -8.04 4.21 6.74
C ALA A 150 -8.25 5.68 7.10
N ALA A 151 -7.36 6.30 7.87
CA ALA A 151 -7.49 7.72 8.23
C ALA A 151 -7.35 8.65 7.01
N LEU A 152 -6.47 8.33 6.06
CA LEU A 152 -6.33 9.11 4.83
C LEU A 152 -7.53 8.91 3.91
N LEU A 153 -8.06 7.68 3.77
CA LEU A 153 -9.32 7.44 3.08
C LEU A 153 -10.46 8.24 3.73
N ALA A 154 -10.52 8.30 5.06
CA ALA A 154 -11.52 9.12 5.74
C ALA A 154 -11.42 10.60 5.34
N ALA A 155 -10.21 11.15 5.23
CA ALA A 155 -10.02 12.52 4.71
C ALA A 155 -10.44 12.72 3.24
N HIS A 156 -10.67 11.65 2.48
CA HIS A 156 -11.25 11.67 1.12
C HIS A 156 -12.76 11.42 1.09
N GLY A 157 -13.44 11.45 2.24
CA GLY A 157 -14.90 11.36 2.32
C GLY A 157 -15.44 9.94 2.50
N PHE A 158 -14.65 9.02 3.04
CA PHE A 158 -15.07 7.64 3.31
C PHE A 158 -15.26 7.37 4.81
N VAL A 159 -16.20 6.51 5.16
CA VAL A 159 -16.19 5.82 6.47
C VAL A 159 -15.27 4.61 6.34
N ALA A 160 -14.03 4.73 6.78
CA ALA A 160 -12.98 3.73 6.55
C ALA A 160 -12.75 2.86 7.79
N PHE A 161 -12.83 1.53 7.62
CA PHE A 161 -12.65 0.56 8.70
C PHE A 161 -11.36 -0.24 8.51
N ALA A 162 -10.31 0.11 9.26
CA ALA A 162 -9.10 -0.70 9.34
C ALA A 162 -9.40 -1.97 10.14
N LEU A 163 -9.48 -3.11 9.45
CA LEU A 163 -9.90 -4.38 10.03
C LEU A 163 -8.72 -5.33 10.20
N GLY A 164 -8.46 -5.72 11.45
CA GLY A 164 -7.52 -6.79 11.75
C GLY A 164 -8.21 -8.14 11.63
N TYR A 165 -7.48 -9.18 11.21
CA TYR A 165 -8.03 -10.53 11.05
C TYR A 165 -7.09 -11.65 11.52
N PHE A 166 -5.82 -11.35 11.82
CA PHE A 166 -4.87 -12.24 12.50
C PHE A 166 -3.70 -11.44 13.08
N GLY A 167 -2.82 -12.10 13.86
CA GLY A 167 -1.59 -11.52 14.39
C GLY A 167 -1.82 -10.46 15.47
N MET A 168 -3.03 -10.42 16.02
CA MET A 168 -3.42 -9.46 17.05
C MET A 168 -4.05 -10.17 18.23
N LYS A 169 -4.06 -9.48 19.38
CA LYS A 169 -4.79 -9.96 20.55
C LYS A 169 -6.27 -10.18 20.19
N ASP A 170 -6.83 -11.28 20.70
CA ASP A 170 -8.23 -11.69 20.50
C ASP A 170 -8.57 -12.12 19.06
N LEU A 171 -7.56 -12.21 18.18
CA LEU A 171 -7.62 -12.79 16.83
C LEU A 171 -6.72 -14.03 16.72
N PRO A 172 -6.87 -14.84 15.65
CA PRO A 172 -5.92 -15.91 15.35
C PRO A 172 -4.48 -15.41 15.32
N GLU A 173 -3.54 -16.19 15.85
CA GLU A 173 -2.12 -15.80 15.89
C GLU A 173 -1.46 -15.82 14.49
N HIS A 174 -1.93 -16.72 13.64
CA HIS A 174 -1.38 -17.01 12.32
C HIS A 174 -2.43 -16.84 11.23
N LEU A 175 -1.99 -16.68 9.98
CA LEU A 175 -2.87 -16.65 8.82
C LEU A 175 -3.19 -18.08 8.40
N VAL A 176 -4.00 -18.77 9.20
CA VAL A 176 -4.40 -20.16 8.99
C VAL A 176 -5.88 -20.31 9.31
N ASP A 177 -6.62 -20.93 8.39
CA ASP A 177 -8.03 -21.27 8.52
C ASP A 177 -8.95 -20.09 8.91
N ILE A 178 -8.62 -18.87 8.48
CA ILE A 178 -9.39 -17.66 8.83
C ILE A 178 -10.78 -17.73 8.18
N PRO A 179 -11.88 -17.67 8.97
CA PRO A 179 -13.22 -17.84 8.45
C PRO A 179 -13.68 -16.59 7.68
N LEU A 180 -14.17 -16.78 6.46
CA LEU A 180 -14.69 -15.68 5.65
C LEU A 180 -15.89 -15.00 6.30
N GLU A 181 -16.65 -15.71 7.13
CA GLU A 181 -17.78 -15.18 7.90
C GLU A 181 -17.38 -14.02 8.82
N TYR A 182 -16.13 -13.95 9.28
CA TYR A 182 -15.63 -12.80 10.06
C TYR A 182 -15.76 -11.48 9.29
N PHE A 183 -15.50 -11.50 7.98
CA PHE A 183 -15.64 -10.33 7.12
C PHE A 183 -17.10 -10.00 6.83
N GLY A 184 -17.98 -11.02 6.81
CA GLY A 184 -19.44 -10.81 6.78
C GLY A 184 -19.91 -9.98 7.98
N THR A 185 -19.45 -10.31 9.19
CA THR A 185 -19.74 -9.53 10.40
C THR A 185 -19.21 -8.09 10.30
N ALA A 186 -18.04 -7.89 9.70
CA ALA A 186 -17.47 -6.55 9.50
C ALA A 186 -18.29 -5.72 8.50
N ILE A 187 -18.78 -6.35 7.43
CA ILE A 187 -19.66 -5.72 6.43
C ILE A 187 -20.98 -5.31 7.08
N GLU A 188 -21.60 -6.18 7.88
CA GLU A 188 -22.84 -5.87 8.60
C GLU A 188 -22.63 -4.69 9.56
N TYR A 189 -21.55 -4.70 10.35
CA TYR A 189 -21.20 -3.61 11.25
C TYR A 189 -21.06 -2.26 10.52
N LEU A 190 -20.35 -2.27 9.38
CA LEU A 190 -20.10 -1.05 8.61
C LEU A 190 -21.38 -0.54 7.92
N SER A 191 -22.24 -1.44 7.43
CA SER A 191 -23.49 -1.09 6.72
C SER A 191 -24.49 -0.28 7.54
N GLU A 192 -24.40 -0.34 8.87
CA GLU A 192 -25.24 0.48 9.76
C GLU A 192 -24.73 1.94 9.89
N ARG A 193 -23.55 2.25 9.34
CA ARG A 193 -22.80 3.51 9.56
C ARG A 193 -22.44 4.24 8.27
N CYS A 194 -22.73 3.66 7.12
CA CYS A 194 -22.35 4.21 5.82
C CYS A 194 -23.36 3.79 4.74
N GLY A 195 -23.24 4.40 3.56
CA GLY A 195 -23.89 3.95 2.34
C GLY A 195 -23.23 2.72 1.74
N GLU A 196 -23.01 2.74 0.42
CA GLU A 196 -22.40 1.63 -0.31
C GLU A 196 -20.99 1.30 0.22
N ILE A 197 -20.63 0.01 0.23
CA ILE A 197 -19.37 -0.48 0.81
C ILE A 197 -18.40 -0.93 -0.28
N GLY A 198 -17.17 -0.43 -0.20
CA GLY A 198 -16.02 -0.96 -0.90
C GLY A 198 -15.07 -1.72 0.02
N VAL A 199 -14.13 -2.45 -0.59
CA VAL A 199 -13.04 -3.11 0.12
C VAL A 199 -11.72 -2.88 -0.61
N ILE A 200 -10.66 -2.63 0.15
CA ILE A 200 -9.30 -2.49 -0.36
C ILE A 200 -8.36 -3.36 0.46
N GLY A 201 -7.36 -3.94 -0.21
CA GLY A 201 -6.20 -4.49 0.48
C GLY A 201 -4.95 -4.55 -0.38
N GLY A 202 -3.82 -4.62 0.32
CA GLY A 202 -2.49 -4.79 -0.25
C GLY A 202 -1.94 -6.19 -0.08
N SER A 203 -1.24 -6.74 -1.08
CA SER A 203 -0.59 -8.05 -0.96
C SER A 203 -1.60 -9.15 -0.57
N ARG A 204 -1.39 -9.87 0.54
CA ARG A 204 -2.40 -10.83 1.08
C ARG A 204 -3.76 -10.19 1.33
N GLY A 205 -3.82 -8.93 1.72
CA GLY A 205 -5.07 -8.17 1.84
C GLY A 205 -5.75 -7.94 0.49
N GLY A 206 -4.98 -7.81 -0.58
CA GLY A 206 -5.52 -7.65 -1.95
C GLY A 206 -6.13 -8.94 -2.49
N GLU A 207 -5.52 -10.09 -2.18
CA GLU A 207 -6.14 -11.41 -2.41
C GLU A 207 -7.45 -11.55 -1.61
N LEU A 208 -7.40 -11.22 -0.32
CA LEU A 208 -8.56 -11.28 0.57
C LEU A 208 -9.68 -10.32 0.12
N ALA A 209 -9.35 -9.11 -0.33
CA ALA A 209 -10.32 -8.14 -0.81
C ALA A 209 -11.15 -8.70 -1.99
N LEU A 210 -10.48 -9.35 -2.96
CA LEU A 210 -11.16 -10.03 -4.08
C LEU A 210 -12.02 -11.20 -3.58
N LEU A 211 -11.50 -11.99 -2.65
CA LEU A 211 -12.21 -13.16 -2.10
C LEU A 211 -13.47 -12.75 -1.31
N VAL A 212 -13.36 -11.70 -0.48
CA VAL A 212 -14.49 -11.11 0.25
C VAL A 212 -15.53 -10.57 -0.73
N ALA A 213 -15.13 -9.77 -1.71
CA ALA A 213 -16.05 -9.21 -2.71
C ALA A 213 -16.76 -10.30 -3.54
N ALA A 214 -16.08 -11.40 -3.85
CA ALA A 214 -16.65 -12.53 -4.58
C ALA A 214 -17.61 -13.38 -3.73
N THR A 215 -17.51 -13.27 -2.40
CA THR A 215 -18.30 -14.05 -1.43
C THR A 215 -19.52 -13.26 -0.94
N PHE A 216 -19.38 -11.94 -0.76
CA PHE A 216 -20.38 -11.07 -0.14
C PHE A 216 -20.90 -10.02 -1.15
N PRO A 217 -22.13 -10.18 -1.68
CA PRO A 217 -22.67 -9.28 -2.71
C PRO A 217 -22.94 -7.85 -2.23
N GLN A 218 -22.83 -7.58 -0.93
CA GLN A 218 -22.91 -6.24 -0.34
C GLN A 218 -21.73 -5.34 -0.73
N ILE A 219 -20.60 -5.91 -1.18
CA ILE A 219 -19.45 -5.15 -1.64
C ILE A 219 -19.68 -4.70 -3.08
N ARG A 220 -19.58 -3.38 -3.32
CA ARG A 220 -19.86 -2.74 -4.62
C ARG A 220 -18.63 -2.23 -5.34
N ALA A 221 -17.49 -2.16 -4.65
CA ALA A 221 -16.21 -1.81 -5.24
C ALA A 221 -15.09 -2.61 -4.55
N VAL A 222 -14.15 -3.12 -5.33
CA VAL A 222 -12.95 -3.78 -4.78
C VAL A 222 -11.69 -3.25 -5.43
N VAL A 223 -10.69 -2.96 -4.60
CA VAL A 223 -9.34 -2.57 -5.02
C VAL A 223 -8.33 -3.59 -4.48
N SER A 224 -7.58 -4.21 -5.38
CA SER A 224 -6.54 -5.18 -5.07
C SER A 224 -5.18 -4.63 -5.50
N VAL A 225 -4.36 -4.21 -4.55
CA VAL A 225 -3.03 -3.62 -4.83
C VAL A 225 -1.93 -4.63 -4.55
N VAL A 226 -1.11 -4.93 -5.57
CA VAL A 226 -0.18 -6.06 -5.61
C VAL A 226 -0.80 -7.33 -5.03
N GLY A 227 -2.09 -7.56 -5.33
CA GLY A 227 -2.87 -8.67 -4.82
C GLY A 227 -2.69 -9.95 -5.64
N SER A 228 -3.61 -10.89 -5.42
CA SER A 228 -3.67 -12.15 -6.15
C SER A 228 -5.12 -12.51 -6.48
N GLY A 229 -5.39 -12.83 -7.75
CA GLY A 229 -6.64 -13.45 -8.19
C GLY A 229 -6.73 -14.95 -7.85
N VAL A 230 -5.79 -15.47 -7.08
CA VAL A 230 -5.62 -16.87 -6.71
C VAL A 230 -5.47 -16.95 -5.19
N VAL A 231 -6.17 -17.89 -4.56
CA VAL A 231 -5.98 -18.17 -3.13
C VAL A 231 -4.62 -18.83 -2.93
N THR A 232 -3.80 -18.29 -2.04
CA THR A 232 -2.46 -18.84 -1.75
C THR A 232 -2.36 -19.41 -0.33
N GLN A 233 -1.41 -20.33 -0.11
CA GLN A 233 -1.21 -21.05 1.16
C GLN A 233 -1.13 -20.12 2.39
N GLY A 234 -1.60 -20.63 3.53
CA GLY A 234 -1.54 -19.99 4.84
C GLY A 234 -0.13 -19.67 5.32
N ILE A 235 -0.03 -18.71 6.24
CA ILE A 235 1.21 -18.35 6.93
C ILE A 235 1.09 -18.86 8.37
N GLY A 236 1.49 -20.11 8.55
CA GLY A 236 1.42 -20.82 9.84
C GLY A 236 2.61 -20.58 10.77
N PRO A 237 2.66 -21.31 11.90
CA PRO A 237 3.75 -21.21 12.85
C PRO A 237 5.09 -21.65 12.24
N GLY A 238 6.17 -20.96 12.62
CA GLY A 238 7.53 -21.38 12.29
C GLY A 238 8.58 -20.43 12.86
N ALA A 239 9.73 -20.97 13.26
CA ALA A 239 10.82 -20.16 13.81
C ALA A 239 11.64 -19.44 12.72
N ASN A 240 11.47 -19.84 11.45
CA ASN A 240 12.12 -19.24 10.29
C ASN A 240 11.28 -19.47 9.03
N LEU A 241 11.63 -18.75 7.96
CA LEU A 241 10.91 -18.79 6.68
C LEU A 241 10.73 -20.21 6.10
N LEU A 242 11.74 -21.08 6.15
CA LEU A 242 11.61 -22.44 5.59
C LEU A 242 10.53 -23.26 6.28
N GLN A 243 10.43 -23.17 7.61
CA GLN A 243 9.39 -23.87 8.37
C GLN A 243 8.00 -23.34 8.04
N ILE A 244 7.88 -22.01 7.90
CA ILE A 244 6.61 -21.35 7.53
C ILE A 244 6.16 -21.80 6.14
N LEU A 245 7.06 -21.76 5.13
CA LEU A 245 6.72 -22.17 3.77
C LEU A 245 6.34 -23.65 3.65
N GLN A 246 6.86 -24.50 4.54
CA GLN A 246 6.56 -25.93 4.59
C GLN A 246 5.30 -26.26 5.41
N HIS A 247 4.67 -25.28 6.05
CA HIS A 247 3.46 -25.49 6.83
C HIS A 247 2.24 -25.54 5.91
N ASP A 248 1.84 -26.76 5.55
CA ASP A 248 0.70 -27.05 4.68
C ASP A 248 -0.63 -26.72 5.38
N ALA A 249 -1.19 -25.56 5.07
CA ALA A 249 -2.44 -25.07 5.66
C ALA A 249 -3.15 -24.09 4.71
N ALA A 250 -4.49 -24.09 4.74
CA ALA A 250 -5.28 -23.09 4.04
C ALA A 250 -5.19 -21.75 4.78
N SER A 251 -5.20 -20.64 4.03
CA SER A 251 -5.38 -19.32 4.63
C SER A 251 -6.80 -19.08 5.09
N TRP A 252 -7.77 -19.57 4.30
CA TRP A 252 -9.17 -19.17 4.40
C TRP A 252 -10.09 -20.39 4.50
N THR A 253 -11.14 -20.26 5.30
CA THR A 253 -12.25 -21.22 5.35
C THR A 253 -13.55 -20.55 4.95
N LEU A 254 -14.47 -21.34 4.38
CA LEU A 254 -15.85 -20.94 4.13
C LEU A 254 -16.78 -22.04 4.62
N LYS A 255 -17.72 -21.71 5.51
CA LYS A 255 -18.63 -22.67 6.16
C LYS A 255 -17.89 -23.78 6.91
N GLY A 256 -16.73 -23.44 7.47
CA GLY A 256 -15.85 -24.37 8.19
C GLY A 256 -15.01 -25.29 7.31
N GLU A 257 -15.11 -25.19 5.98
CA GLU A 257 -14.30 -25.98 5.05
C GLU A 257 -13.13 -25.14 4.51
N PRO A 258 -11.91 -25.70 4.42
CA PRO A 258 -10.76 -25.00 3.85
C PRO A 258 -10.96 -24.76 2.35
N LEU A 259 -10.63 -23.56 1.87
CA LEU A 259 -10.60 -23.28 0.44
C LEU A 259 -9.36 -23.90 -0.21
N PRO A 260 -9.45 -24.38 -1.47
CA PRO A 260 -8.27 -24.76 -2.24
C PRO A 260 -7.31 -23.57 -2.37
N TYR A 261 -6.01 -23.84 -2.36
CA TYR A 261 -4.98 -22.80 -2.45
C TYR A 261 -3.78 -23.27 -3.27
N LEU A 262 -3.06 -22.31 -3.84
CA LEU A 262 -1.76 -22.52 -4.45
C LEU A 262 -0.70 -22.72 -3.35
N PRO A 263 -0.07 -23.91 -3.25
CA PRO A 263 0.95 -24.18 -2.23
C PRO A 263 2.25 -23.44 -2.53
N TYR A 264 3.03 -23.17 -1.48
CA TYR A 264 4.40 -22.70 -1.65
C TYR A 264 5.30 -23.80 -2.20
N TYR A 265 6.22 -23.40 -3.06
CA TYR A 265 7.27 -24.25 -3.60
C TYR A 265 8.64 -23.84 -3.03
N VAL A 266 9.35 -24.77 -2.40
CA VAL A 266 10.71 -24.50 -1.88
C VAL A 266 11.76 -25.05 -2.84
N GLY A 267 12.04 -24.28 -3.89
CA GLY A 267 13.07 -24.58 -4.88
C GLY A 267 14.52 -24.43 -4.38
N GLY A 268 15.47 -24.94 -5.17
CA GLY A 268 16.90 -24.90 -4.84
C GLY A 268 17.47 -23.48 -4.70
N GLU A 269 17.03 -22.55 -5.55
CA GLU A 269 17.46 -21.15 -5.50
C GLU A 269 16.97 -20.44 -4.24
N LEU A 270 15.66 -20.52 -3.94
CA LEU A 270 15.06 -19.96 -2.74
C LEU A 270 15.78 -20.48 -1.49
N ARG A 271 16.00 -21.80 -1.42
CA ARG A 271 16.71 -22.44 -0.31
C ARG A 271 18.14 -21.93 -0.16
N SER A 272 18.87 -21.76 -1.26
CA SER A 272 20.23 -21.22 -1.27
C SER A 272 20.27 -19.81 -0.70
N LYS A 273 19.38 -18.91 -1.15
CA LYS A 273 19.32 -17.52 -0.68
C LYS A 273 19.02 -17.43 0.82
N ILE A 274 18.07 -18.23 1.30
CA ILE A 274 17.74 -18.30 2.73
C ILE A 274 18.95 -18.76 3.55
N VAL A 275 19.61 -19.85 3.14
CA VAL A 275 20.75 -20.43 3.90
C VAL A 275 21.97 -19.52 3.89
N ASN A 276 22.21 -18.80 2.79
CA ASN A 276 23.35 -17.89 2.64
C ASN A 276 23.11 -16.52 3.29
N GLY A 277 21.89 -16.22 3.76
CA GLY A 277 21.55 -14.90 4.31
C GLY A 277 21.50 -13.79 3.25
N GLU A 278 21.25 -14.14 1.99
CA GLU A 278 21.02 -13.17 0.92
C GLU A 278 19.59 -12.59 1.02
N PRO A 279 19.34 -11.38 0.50
CA PRO A 279 17.98 -10.90 0.31
C PRO A 279 17.13 -11.91 -0.48
N VAL A 280 15.97 -12.25 0.06
CA VAL A 280 15.08 -13.30 -0.44
C VAL A 280 13.95 -12.67 -1.25
N PRO A 281 13.90 -12.85 -2.58
CA PRO A 281 12.69 -12.61 -3.35
C PRO A 281 11.70 -13.75 -3.04
N LEU A 282 10.67 -13.45 -2.24
CA LEU A 282 9.64 -14.42 -1.86
C LEU A 282 8.85 -14.93 -3.07
N ARG A 283 8.86 -14.20 -4.20
CA ARG A 283 8.35 -14.65 -5.50
C ARG A 283 8.83 -16.04 -5.90
N LEU A 284 10.04 -16.43 -5.53
CA LEU A 284 10.57 -17.77 -5.81
C LEU A 284 9.79 -18.91 -5.12
N ALA A 285 8.94 -18.59 -4.14
CA ALA A 285 8.06 -19.55 -3.48
C ALA A 285 6.77 -19.83 -4.26
N PHE A 286 6.50 -19.10 -5.36
CA PHE A 286 5.29 -19.24 -6.16
C PHE A 286 5.66 -19.77 -7.54
N ASP A 287 5.65 -21.10 -7.68
CA ASP A 287 5.88 -21.75 -8.98
C ASP A 287 4.56 -21.93 -9.72
N THR A 288 4.42 -21.22 -10.84
CA THR A 288 3.26 -21.25 -11.73
C THR A 288 3.58 -21.92 -13.07
N SER A 289 4.76 -22.54 -13.21
CA SER A 289 5.23 -23.10 -14.48
C SER A 289 4.37 -24.24 -15.05
N ASP A 290 3.71 -25.01 -14.17
CA ASP A 290 2.74 -26.05 -14.53
C ASP A 290 1.31 -25.49 -14.73
N GLY A 291 1.15 -24.16 -14.66
CA GLY A 291 -0.13 -23.47 -14.66
C GLY A 291 -0.72 -23.29 -13.26
N ILE A 292 -1.76 -22.46 -13.16
CA ILE A 292 -2.50 -22.19 -11.93
C ILE A 292 -3.73 -23.12 -11.90
N PRO A 293 -3.94 -23.94 -10.85
CA PRO A 293 -5.11 -24.80 -10.74
C PRO A 293 -6.41 -23.98 -10.66
N GLU A 294 -7.39 -24.32 -11.49
CA GLU A 294 -8.65 -23.57 -11.62
C GLU A 294 -9.44 -23.46 -10.29
N ASP A 295 -9.35 -24.49 -9.44
CA ASP A 295 -10.03 -24.53 -8.14
C ASP A 295 -9.42 -23.59 -7.08
N THR A 296 -8.21 -23.09 -7.32
CA THR A 296 -7.54 -22.08 -6.50
C THR A 296 -7.84 -20.65 -6.95
N GLU A 297 -8.42 -20.48 -8.15
CA GLU A 297 -8.78 -19.16 -8.68
C GLU A 297 -9.95 -18.55 -7.91
N ILE A 298 -9.83 -17.29 -7.53
CA ILE A 298 -10.92 -16.54 -6.91
C ILE A 298 -12.00 -16.31 -7.98
N ARG A 299 -13.24 -16.64 -7.64
CA ARG A 299 -14.42 -16.49 -8.52
C ARG A 299 -14.88 -15.03 -8.63
N VAL A 300 -13.99 -14.18 -9.12
CA VAL A 300 -14.20 -12.73 -9.26
C VAL A 300 -15.38 -12.37 -10.17
N GLU A 301 -15.82 -13.29 -11.04
CA GLU A 301 -17.05 -13.14 -11.81
C GLU A 301 -18.33 -13.05 -10.96
N ASN A 302 -18.26 -13.44 -9.68
CA ASN A 302 -19.39 -13.33 -8.74
C ASN A 302 -19.49 -11.96 -8.06
N ILE A 303 -18.50 -11.09 -8.24
CA ILE A 303 -18.47 -9.77 -7.60
C ILE A 303 -19.64 -8.92 -8.11
N VAL A 304 -20.42 -8.30 -7.23
CA VAL A 304 -21.54 -7.44 -7.61
C VAL A 304 -21.10 -5.97 -7.57
N GLY A 305 -20.03 -5.65 -8.30
CA GLY A 305 -19.34 -4.37 -8.18
C GLY A 305 -18.15 -4.19 -9.11
N GLY A 306 -17.61 -2.97 -9.12
CA GLY A 306 -16.42 -2.65 -9.90
C GLY A 306 -15.16 -3.33 -9.33
N VAL A 307 -14.21 -3.68 -10.20
CA VAL A 307 -12.93 -4.32 -9.82
C VAL A 307 -11.73 -3.54 -10.33
N LEU A 308 -10.88 -3.05 -9.43
CA LEU A 308 -9.59 -2.45 -9.78
C LEU A 308 -8.45 -3.35 -9.31
N LEU A 309 -7.66 -3.83 -10.25
CA LEU A 309 -6.42 -4.57 -10.01
C LEU A 309 -5.24 -3.63 -10.26
N ILE A 310 -4.32 -3.55 -9.30
CA ILE A 310 -3.07 -2.79 -9.45
C ILE A 310 -1.93 -3.74 -9.15
N SER A 311 -0.92 -3.82 -10.04
CA SER A 311 0.18 -4.77 -9.89
C SER A 311 1.52 -4.19 -10.34
N SER A 312 2.59 -4.90 -10.00
CA SER A 312 3.97 -4.50 -10.23
C SER A 312 4.71 -5.52 -11.10
N GLY A 313 5.50 -5.04 -12.06
CA GLY A 313 6.26 -5.90 -12.99
C GLY A 313 7.52 -6.50 -12.38
N HIS A 314 8.17 -5.79 -11.45
CA HIS A 314 9.36 -6.24 -10.71
C HIS A 314 9.04 -6.55 -9.24
N ASP A 315 7.88 -7.14 -8.99
CA ASP A 315 7.45 -7.58 -7.67
C ASP A 315 8.24 -8.83 -7.23
N ASP A 316 9.12 -8.66 -6.24
CA ASP A 316 9.87 -9.76 -5.62
C ASP A 316 9.12 -10.43 -4.46
N GLY A 317 7.98 -9.88 -4.02
CA GLY A 317 7.13 -10.47 -2.98
C GLY A 317 6.38 -11.70 -3.51
N TRP A 318 5.75 -11.56 -4.68
CA TRP A 318 5.07 -12.63 -5.41
C TRP A 318 4.78 -12.19 -6.86
N PRO A 319 4.35 -13.09 -7.78
CA PRO A 319 4.12 -12.71 -9.17
C PRO A 319 2.80 -11.94 -9.36
N SER A 320 2.66 -10.77 -8.74
CA SER A 320 1.37 -10.04 -8.64
C SER A 320 0.70 -9.72 -9.97
N THR A 321 1.46 -9.41 -11.03
CA THR A 321 0.88 -9.20 -12.38
C THR A 321 0.24 -10.49 -12.91
N GLU A 322 0.95 -11.61 -12.84
CA GLU A 322 0.47 -12.92 -13.32
C GLU A 322 -0.73 -13.42 -12.49
N LEU A 323 -0.68 -13.25 -11.18
CA LEU A 323 -1.78 -13.60 -10.29
C LEU A 323 -3.02 -12.71 -10.50
N SER A 324 -2.81 -11.42 -10.83
CA SER A 324 -3.90 -10.50 -11.18
C SER A 324 -4.49 -10.80 -12.56
N ASP A 325 -3.66 -11.25 -13.52
CA ASP A 325 -4.11 -11.66 -14.85
C ASP A 325 -5.12 -12.81 -14.79
N VAL A 326 -5.05 -13.68 -13.78
CA VAL A 326 -6.06 -14.71 -13.52
C VAL A 326 -7.43 -14.07 -13.29
N ALA A 327 -7.53 -13.11 -12.36
CA ALA A 327 -8.79 -12.40 -12.09
C ALA A 327 -9.26 -11.65 -13.34
N MET A 328 -8.35 -10.93 -14.03
CA MET A 328 -8.67 -10.18 -15.24
C MET A 328 -9.20 -11.08 -16.37
N ARG A 329 -8.63 -12.28 -16.54
CA ARG A 329 -9.12 -13.29 -17.49
C ARG A 329 -10.52 -13.74 -17.11
N ARG A 330 -10.76 -14.14 -15.85
CA ARG A 330 -12.07 -14.62 -15.40
C ARG A 330 -13.18 -13.59 -15.61
N LEU A 331 -12.92 -12.32 -15.27
CA LEU A 331 -13.86 -11.22 -15.49
C LEU A 331 -14.24 -11.06 -16.96
N LYS A 332 -13.26 -11.17 -17.88
CA LYS A 332 -13.51 -11.11 -19.33
C LYS A 332 -14.28 -12.33 -19.83
N ASP A 333 -13.85 -13.53 -19.45
CA ASP A 333 -14.42 -14.79 -19.94
C ASP A 333 -15.88 -14.98 -19.50
N HIS A 334 -16.28 -14.36 -18.38
CA HIS A 334 -17.65 -14.41 -17.86
C HIS A 334 -18.46 -13.14 -18.14
N GLU A 335 -17.97 -12.24 -19.00
CA GLU A 335 -18.66 -11.00 -19.40
C GLU A 335 -19.12 -10.15 -18.20
N HIS A 336 -18.22 -9.92 -17.24
CA HIS A 336 -18.52 -9.19 -16.00
C HIS A 336 -19.25 -7.86 -16.28
N PRO A 337 -20.43 -7.61 -15.68
CA PRO A 337 -21.29 -6.51 -16.10
C PRO A 337 -20.88 -5.15 -15.51
N PHE A 338 -19.95 -5.11 -14.55
CA PHE A 338 -19.49 -3.89 -13.88
C PHE A 338 -18.12 -3.45 -14.42
N PRO A 339 -17.70 -2.18 -14.20
CA PRO A 339 -16.38 -1.72 -14.63
C PRO A 339 -15.25 -2.54 -14.00
N PHE A 340 -14.27 -2.93 -14.81
CA PHE A 340 -13.04 -3.54 -14.30
C PHE A 340 -11.81 -3.08 -15.07
N GLU A 341 -10.69 -2.94 -14.35
CA GLU A 341 -9.41 -2.47 -14.89
C GLU A 341 -8.25 -3.19 -14.21
N HIS A 342 -7.16 -3.36 -14.96
CA HIS A 342 -5.88 -3.84 -14.43
C HIS A 342 -4.76 -2.88 -14.83
N VAL A 343 -4.20 -2.19 -13.84
CA VAL A 343 -3.07 -1.26 -13.99
C VAL A 343 -1.78 -1.98 -13.62
N VAL A 344 -0.78 -1.91 -14.51
CA VAL A 344 0.53 -2.55 -14.31
C VAL A 344 1.61 -1.47 -14.30
N TYR A 345 2.40 -1.43 -13.22
CA TYR A 345 3.61 -0.60 -13.14
C TYR A 345 4.85 -1.47 -13.40
N PRO A 346 5.42 -1.46 -14.63
CA PRO A 346 6.39 -2.45 -15.06
C PRO A 346 7.69 -2.44 -14.23
N GLU A 347 8.14 -1.25 -13.83
CA GLU A 347 9.42 -1.08 -13.12
C GLU A 347 9.28 -1.03 -11.59
N ALA A 348 8.06 -1.08 -11.07
CA ALA A 348 7.79 -0.98 -9.64
C ALA A 348 7.99 -2.33 -8.94
N GLY A 349 8.31 -2.25 -7.64
CA GLY A 349 8.40 -3.41 -6.74
C GLY A 349 7.11 -3.69 -5.99
N HIS A 350 7.20 -4.56 -4.99
CA HIS A 350 6.06 -4.97 -4.15
C HIS A 350 5.47 -3.83 -3.31
N LEU A 351 6.30 -2.88 -2.87
CA LEU A 351 5.94 -1.87 -1.86
C LEU A 351 5.14 -0.68 -2.41
N ILE A 352 4.08 -0.95 -3.17
CA ILE A 352 3.17 0.09 -3.71
C ILE A 352 1.79 0.12 -3.02
N ALA A 353 1.49 -0.85 -2.16
CA ALA A 353 0.24 -0.91 -1.38
C ALA A 353 0.36 -0.16 -0.05
N ALA A 354 0.50 1.17 -0.12
CA ALA A 354 0.48 2.07 1.02
C ALA A 354 0.29 3.52 0.54
N PRO A 355 -0.07 4.47 1.43
CA PRO A 355 -0.10 5.88 1.12
C PRO A 355 1.28 6.39 0.66
N PRO A 356 1.30 7.37 -0.27
CA PRO A 356 2.53 7.77 -0.93
C PRO A 356 3.44 8.66 -0.10
N TYR A 357 4.55 9.05 -0.72
CA TYR A 357 5.50 10.07 -0.21
C TYR A 357 6.23 9.68 1.07
N ARG A 358 6.26 8.38 1.37
CA ARG A 358 7.24 7.79 2.29
C ARG A 358 8.55 7.50 1.55
N PRO A 359 9.66 7.34 2.27
CA PRO A 359 10.92 6.88 1.68
C PRO A 359 10.73 5.55 0.94
N ALA A 360 11.21 5.48 -0.30
CA ALA A 360 11.07 4.33 -1.20
C ALA A 360 12.42 3.72 -1.62
N THR A 361 13.54 4.22 -1.06
CA THR A 361 14.90 3.72 -1.31
C THR A 361 15.18 2.38 -0.63
N GLU A 362 14.44 2.05 0.42
CA GLU A 362 14.49 0.74 1.07
C GLU A 362 13.67 -0.28 0.29
N VAL A 363 14.33 -0.95 -0.65
CA VAL A 363 13.76 -2.04 -1.46
C VAL A 363 13.85 -3.40 -0.76
N THR A 364 14.22 -3.44 0.51
CA THR A 364 14.29 -4.66 1.33
C THR A 364 13.59 -4.45 2.67
N TYR A 365 12.98 -5.49 3.22
CA TYR A 365 12.24 -5.42 4.48
C TYR A 365 12.45 -6.68 5.34
N PRO A 366 12.27 -6.60 6.68
CA PRO A 366 12.49 -7.74 7.56
C PRO A 366 11.47 -8.86 7.31
N GLY A 367 11.93 -10.10 7.37
CA GLY A 367 11.12 -11.32 7.36
C GLY A 367 11.49 -12.29 8.48
N PRO A 368 10.81 -13.45 8.59
CA PRO A 368 11.07 -14.45 9.63
C PRO A 368 12.47 -15.08 9.53
N GLY A 369 13.46 -14.47 10.19
CA GLY A 369 14.86 -14.90 10.16
C GLY A 369 15.60 -14.61 8.86
N VAL A 370 15.03 -13.75 7.99
CA VAL A 370 15.59 -13.37 6.69
C VAL A 370 15.36 -11.88 6.41
N THR A 371 15.98 -11.37 5.35
CA THR A 371 15.63 -10.09 4.73
C THR A 371 14.94 -10.39 3.41
N PHE A 372 13.73 -9.85 3.21
CA PHE A 372 13.03 -9.95 1.94
C PHE A 372 13.52 -8.88 0.96
N SER A 373 13.52 -9.23 -0.32
CA SER A 373 13.61 -8.28 -1.44
C SER A 373 12.21 -7.87 -1.85
N GLY A 374 11.97 -6.57 -2.03
CA GLY A 374 10.73 -6.01 -2.59
C GLY A 374 10.80 -5.77 -4.09
N GLY A 375 12.01 -5.81 -4.68
CA GLY A 375 12.23 -5.58 -6.10
C GLY A 375 11.93 -4.15 -6.56
N GLY A 376 11.99 -3.95 -7.88
CA GLY A 376 11.71 -2.67 -8.54
C GLY A 376 12.78 -1.59 -8.38
N VAL A 377 12.59 -0.52 -9.16
CA VAL A 377 13.43 0.69 -9.12
C VAL A 377 12.83 1.69 -8.13
N PRO A 378 13.59 2.23 -7.14
CA PRO A 378 13.05 3.11 -6.10
C PRO A 378 12.17 4.26 -6.61
N GLN A 379 12.63 4.99 -7.63
CA GLN A 379 11.87 6.08 -8.24
C GLN A 379 10.57 5.59 -8.88
N ALA A 380 10.62 4.49 -9.63
CA ALA A 380 9.44 3.92 -10.26
C ALA A 380 8.44 3.39 -9.22
N THR A 381 8.92 2.76 -8.16
CA THR A 381 8.09 2.29 -7.03
C THR A 381 7.43 3.47 -6.31
N ALA A 382 8.15 4.57 -6.06
CA ALA A 382 7.58 5.77 -5.44
C ALA A 382 6.48 6.40 -6.30
N HIS A 383 6.70 6.50 -7.62
CA HIS A 383 5.71 7.03 -8.56
C HIS A 383 4.51 6.10 -8.70
N ALA A 384 4.74 4.79 -8.76
CA ALA A 384 3.70 3.78 -8.78
C ALA A 384 2.85 3.81 -7.52
N GLN A 385 3.44 3.96 -6.33
CA GLN A 385 2.72 4.12 -5.07
C GLN A 385 1.81 5.36 -5.08
N ALA A 386 2.33 6.52 -5.51
CA ALA A 386 1.53 7.74 -5.64
C ALA A 386 0.38 7.60 -6.64
N ASN A 387 0.63 6.98 -7.79
CA ASN A 387 -0.40 6.78 -8.80
C ASN A 387 -1.42 5.70 -8.37
N ALA A 388 -0.98 4.62 -7.73
CA ALA A 388 -1.84 3.56 -7.19
C ALA A 388 -2.80 4.10 -6.14
N TRP A 389 -2.30 4.90 -5.19
CA TRP A 389 -3.13 5.53 -4.17
C TRP A 389 -4.15 6.48 -4.80
N LYS A 390 -3.69 7.36 -5.70
CA LYS A 390 -4.59 8.27 -6.43
C LYS A 390 -5.70 7.50 -7.16
N ARG A 391 -5.33 6.49 -7.96
CA ARG A 391 -6.28 5.70 -8.74
C ARG A 391 -7.25 4.94 -7.86
N THR A 392 -6.79 4.45 -6.71
CA THR A 392 -7.60 3.78 -5.69
C THR A 392 -8.70 4.71 -5.16
N VAL A 393 -8.33 5.92 -4.73
CA VAL A 393 -9.29 6.91 -4.22
C VAL A 393 -10.29 7.28 -5.30
N GLU A 394 -9.82 7.64 -6.50
CA GLU A 394 -10.69 8.01 -7.64
C GLU A 394 -11.66 6.87 -7.98
N PHE A 395 -11.17 5.62 -8.03
CA PHE A 395 -12.01 4.47 -8.34
C PHE A 395 -13.07 4.20 -7.26
N LEU A 396 -12.70 4.27 -5.98
CA LEU A 396 -13.65 4.11 -4.88
C LEU A 396 -14.73 5.20 -4.92
N GLN A 397 -14.35 6.45 -5.22
CA GLN A 397 -15.30 7.56 -5.35
C GLN A 397 -16.27 7.33 -6.53
N GLU A 398 -15.72 6.96 -7.69
CA GLU A 398 -16.49 6.65 -8.90
C GLU A 398 -17.49 5.49 -8.68
N GLN A 399 -17.07 4.41 -8.01
CA GLN A 399 -17.89 3.21 -7.85
C GLN A 399 -18.87 3.28 -6.68
N LEU A 400 -18.59 4.08 -5.64
CA LEU A 400 -19.43 4.20 -4.46
C LEU A 400 -20.28 5.49 -4.44
N GLY A 401 -20.06 6.40 -5.40
CA GLY A 401 -20.95 7.53 -5.68
C GLY A 401 -20.70 8.78 -4.85
N THR A 402 -19.43 9.19 -4.71
CA THR A 402 -19.03 10.45 -4.04
C THR A 402 -18.58 11.57 -4.97
#